data_AF-A0AAD4EX02-F1
#
_entry.id   AF-A0AAD4EX02-F1
#
_cell.length_a   1.000
_cell.length_b   1.000
_cell.length_c   1.000
_cell.angle_alpha   90.00
_cell.angle_beta   90.00
_cell.angle_gamma   90.00
#
_symmetry.space_group_name_H-M   'P 1'
#
loop_
_entity.id
_entity.type
_entity.pdbx_description
1 polymer ?
#
loop_
_entity_poly.entity_id
_entity_poly.type
_entity_poly.pdbx_seq_one_letter_code
_entity_poly.pdbx_strand_id
1 'polypeptide(L)'
;MKLLIEAGHDANYRSIKHGGRTALGEIALNALPPTDIAAAEEALDLLSSVEASPLLKVHGKTVIFLALDNQHNEVITRLLLDRILYRTLNSHENTYQQGNLHYSPTMYVTKGIISNPSEAILELLKAHGCEDRFYATIEQIQPPDAVGLPEEIRDYERDRRARERQNRLVEEDHANTIRREREKAIALAQLEDDKHHRTIQQREDIALQKRRHRGLDHHQTIQMSAEKHHNDSQIKLSSATVHSSIRWQRHADEQAMLAQKRDADLAHRHHAHHQHLDQRRDKVALETETKDIRHARSLAHLRDVQRQQWQGREDRNAQQLTYENQRMIQEYEALWKRKQVEAEGRTAKAAAKVAGAREKHEMKMTELRTQRGNIIGQVNLEELRRWQESERMGTGMGNGRGRVGRLLA
;
A
#
# COMPACT_ATOMS: atom_id res chain seq x y z
N MET A 1 -91.88 -40.89 82.43
CA MET A 1 -91.21 -41.03 81.11
C MET A 1 -91.95 -42.01 80.21
N LYS A 2 -92.08 -43.28 80.60
CA LYS A 2 -92.79 -44.33 79.84
C LYS A 2 -94.14 -43.90 79.25
N LEU A 3 -95.04 -43.34 80.06
CA LEU A 3 -96.35 -42.85 79.60
C LEU A 3 -96.27 -41.78 78.50
N LEU A 4 -95.25 -40.92 78.52
CA LEU A 4 -95.07 -39.88 77.50
C LEU A 4 -94.59 -40.51 76.19
N ILE A 5 -93.69 -41.48 76.28
CA ILE A 5 -93.21 -42.21 75.11
C ILE A 5 -94.36 -43.00 74.45
N GLU A 6 -95.17 -43.69 75.26
CA GLU A 6 -96.35 -44.42 74.80
C GLU A 6 -97.41 -43.50 74.16
N ALA A 7 -97.49 -42.25 74.61
CA ALA A 7 -98.37 -41.23 74.01
C ALA A 7 -97.82 -40.65 72.68
N GLY A 8 -96.68 -41.12 72.18
CA GLY A 8 -96.10 -40.70 70.91
C GLY A 8 -95.28 -39.41 70.99
N HIS A 9 -94.79 -39.02 72.18
CA HIS A 9 -93.86 -37.90 72.28
C HIS A 9 -92.49 -38.25 71.70
N ASP A 10 -91.95 -37.36 70.86
CA ASP A 10 -90.63 -37.50 70.26
C ASP A 10 -89.50 -37.30 71.30
N ALA A 11 -88.69 -38.33 71.52
CA ALA A 11 -87.54 -38.29 72.42
C ALA A 11 -86.43 -37.32 71.95
N ASN A 12 -86.40 -37.03 70.64
CA ASN A 12 -85.48 -36.10 70.00
C ASN A 12 -86.04 -34.68 69.89
N TYR A 13 -87.20 -34.40 70.50
CA TYR A 13 -87.78 -33.07 70.53
C TYR A 13 -86.81 -32.04 71.13
N ARG A 14 -86.54 -30.97 70.37
CA ARG A 14 -85.63 -29.89 70.77
C ARG A 14 -86.40 -28.84 71.55
N SER A 15 -86.18 -28.78 72.87
CA SER A 15 -86.90 -27.83 73.72
C SER A 15 -86.27 -26.44 73.71
N ILE A 16 -87.04 -25.44 73.27
CA ILE A 16 -86.62 -24.02 73.25
C ILE A 16 -86.31 -23.51 74.67
N LYS A 17 -87.05 -23.98 75.68
CA LYS A 17 -86.82 -23.61 77.09
C LYS A 17 -85.47 -24.09 77.64
N HIS A 18 -84.93 -25.15 77.04
CA HIS A 18 -83.66 -25.76 77.41
C HIS A 18 -82.58 -25.52 76.33
N GLY A 19 -82.65 -24.41 75.60
CA GLY A 19 -81.63 -24.05 74.60
C GLY A 19 -81.56 -24.99 73.39
N GLY A 20 -82.66 -25.67 73.06
CA GLY A 20 -82.73 -26.62 71.96
C GLY A 20 -82.15 -28.00 72.28
N ARG A 21 -81.89 -28.29 73.57
CA ARG A 21 -81.50 -29.63 74.04
C ARG A 21 -82.66 -30.62 73.93
N THR A 22 -82.31 -31.86 73.61
CA THR A 22 -83.21 -33.02 73.68
C THR A 22 -83.33 -33.51 75.12
N ALA A 23 -84.25 -34.43 75.41
CA ALA A 23 -84.36 -35.04 76.74
C ALA A 23 -83.02 -35.65 77.19
N LEU A 24 -82.33 -36.36 76.29
CA LEU A 24 -81.03 -36.95 76.55
C LEU A 24 -79.94 -35.88 76.76
N GLY A 25 -79.96 -34.79 75.99
CA GLY A 25 -79.03 -33.67 76.16
C GLY A 25 -79.22 -32.92 77.49
N GLU A 26 -80.45 -32.82 77.98
CA GLU A 26 -80.73 -32.22 79.30
C GLU A 26 -80.24 -33.12 80.44
N ILE A 27 -80.45 -34.43 80.34
CA ILE A 27 -79.89 -35.41 81.30
C ILE A 27 -78.37 -35.31 81.31
N ALA A 28 -77.73 -35.27 80.14
CA ALA A 28 -76.28 -35.18 80.06
C ALA A 28 -75.72 -33.93 80.74
N LEU A 29 -76.27 -32.74 80.47
CA LEU A 29 -75.69 -31.49 80.96
C LEU A 29 -76.04 -31.16 82.42
N ASN A 30 -77.29 -31.41 82.83
CA ASN A 30 -77.86 -30.86 84.07
C ASN A 30 -78.32 -31.92 85.08
N ALA A 31 -78.22 -33.22 84.79
CA ALA A 31 -78.61 -34.23 85.77
C ALA A 31 -77.67 -34.23 86.99
N LEU A 32 -78.28 -34.42 88.16
CA LEU A 32 -77.58 -34.74 89.39
C LEU A 32 -77.30 -36.25 89.44
N PRO A 33 -76.29 -36.69 90.23
CA PRO A 33 -76.05 -38.10 90.47
C PRO A 33 -77.34 -38.77 90.98
N PRO A 34 -77.83 -39.84 90.31
CA PRO A 34 -79.07 -40.46 90.70
C PRO A 34 -78.92 -41.14 92.06
N THR A 35 -79.92 -40.98 92.93
CA THR A 35 -79.99 -41.71 94.20
C THR A 35 -80.31 -43.19 93.98
N ASP A 36 -81.08 -43.49 92.93
CA ASP A 36 -81.40 -44.83 92.47
C ASP A 36 -80.83 -45.04 91.06
N ILE A 37 -79.72 -45.75 90.99
CA ILE A 37 -79.01 -46.03 89.73
C ILE A 37 -79.88 -46.90 88.81
N ALA A 38 -80.61 -47.87 89.35
CA ALA A 38 -81.41 -48.79 88.56
C ALA A 38 -82.56 -48.05 87.85
N ALA A 39 -83.24 -47.13 88.54
CA ALA A 39 -84.27 -46.31 87.93
C ALA A 39 -83.71 -45.37 86.85
N ALA A 40 -82.50 -44.85 87.03
CA ALA A 40 -81.84 -44.00 86.03
C ALA A 40 -81.44 -44.80 84.79
N GLU A 41 -80.91 -46.01 84.97
CA GLU A 41 -80.61 -46.93 83.88
C GLU A 41 -81.86 -47.34 83.11
N GLU A 42 -82.96 -47.67 83.78
CA GLU A 42 -84.23 -47.99 83.14
C GLU A 42 -84.74 -46.81 82.30
N ALA A 43 -84.60 -45.57 82.79
CA ALA A 43 -84.97 -44.38 82.03
C ALA A 43 -84.12 -44.21 80.75
N LEU A 44 -82.81 -44.51 80.81
CA LEU A 44 -81.95 -44.48 79.63
C LEU A 44 -82.25 -45.61 78.65
N ASP A 45 -82.53 -46.82 79.14
CA ASP A 45 -82.96 -47.95 78.32
C ASP A 45 -84.27 -47.63 77.58
N LEU A 46 -85.23 -46.97 78.26
CA LEU A 46 -86.47 -46.49 77.64
C LEU A 46 -86.18 -45.48 76.52
N LEU A 47 -85.29 -44.51 76.73
CA LEU A 47 -84.90 -43.54 75.68
C LEU A 47 -84.18 -44.24 74.51
N SER A 48 -83.34 -45.23 74.80
CA SER A 48 -82.68 -46.04 73.77
C SER A 48 -83.68 -46.83 72.93
N SER A 49 -84.74 -47.38 73.55
CA SER A 49 -85.78 -48.14 72.87
C SER A 49 -86.58 -47.35 71.83
N VAL A 50 -86.59 -46.02 71.96
CA VAL A 50 -87.25 -45.10 71.03
C VAL A 50 -86.27 -44.28 70.19
N GLU A 51 -85.05 -44.79 70.02
CA GLU A 51 -84.03 -44.23 69.13
C GLU A 51 -83.70 -42.75 69.44
N ALA A 52 -83.63 -42.40 70.74
CA ALA A 52 -83.08 -41.11 71.14
C ALA A 52 -81.63 -40.99 70.63
N SER A 53 -81.38 -40.04 69.73
CA SER A 53 -80.11 -39.95 69.01
C SER A 53 -79.06 -39.20 69.83
N PRO A 54 -77.97 -39.87 70.25
CA PRO A 54 -76.91 -39.23 71.02
C PRO A 54 -76.02 -38.29 70.18
N LEU A 55 -76.10 -38.41 68.85
CA LEU A 55 -75.28 -37.65 67.88
C LEU A 55 -75.91 -36.30 67.53
N LEU A 56 -77.14 -36.03 67.97
CA LEU A 56 -77.77 -34.73 67.77
C LEU A 56 -76.98 -33.62 68.47
N LYS A 57 -76.37 -32.74 67.68
CA LYS A 57 -75.61 -31.60 68.19
C LYS A 57 -76.54 -30.51 68.72
N VAL A 58 -76.18 -29.93 69.86
CA VAL A 58 -76.77 -28.73 70.45
C VAL A 58 -75.62 -27.76 70.70
N HIS A 59 -75.66 -26.59 70.08
CA HIS A 59 -74.54 -25.63 70.09
C HIS A 59 -73.18 -26.26 69.70
N GLY A 60 -73.20 -27.17 68.71
CA GLY A 60 -72.00 -27.87 68.25
C GLY A 60 -71.51 -29.02 69.15
N LYS A 61 -72.17 -29.28 70.28
CA LYS A 61 -71.84 -30.36 71.22
C LYS A 61 -72.86 -31.51 71.11
N THR A 62 -72.37 -32.74 70.96
CA THR A 62 -73.19 -33.96 71.12
C THR A 62 -73.40 -34.28 72.60
N VAL A 63 -74.22 -35.29 72.89
CA VAL A 63 -74.57 -35.69 74.27
C VAL A 63 -73.34 -36.00 75.12
N ILE A 64 -72.29 -36.63 74.57
CA ILE A 64 -71.07 -36.91 75.35
C ILE A 64 -70.38 -35.61 75.80
N PHE A 65 -70.27 -34.60 74.94
CA PHE A 65 -69.61 -33.34 75.32
C PHE A 65 -70.44 -32.55 76.32
N LEU A 66 -71.77 -32.65 76.24
CA LEU A 66 -72.66 -32.10 77.26
C LEU A 66 -72.48 -32.81 78.62
N ALA A 67 -72.30 -34.14 78.61
CA ALA A 67 -72.03 -34.91 79.83
C ALA A 67 -70.68 -34.57 80.46
N LEU A 68 -69.66 -34.34 79.63
CA LEU A 68 -68.34 -33.89 80.08
C LEU A 68 -68.40 -32.50 80.74
N ASP A 69 -69.28 -31.61 80.27
CA ASP A 69 -69.46 -30.28 80.85
C ASP A 69 -70.34 -30.25 82.12
N ASN A 70 -70.94 -31.38 82.50
CA ASN A 70 -71.76 -31.48 83.71
C ASN A 70 -70.88 -31.28 84.97
N GLN A 71 -71.45 -30.68 86.02
CA GLN A 71 -70.80 -30.54 87.33
C GLN A 71 -70.40 -31.91 87.94
N HIS A 72 -71.14 -32.97 87.60
CA HIS A 72 -70.95 -34.35 88.02
C HIS A 72 -70.57 -35.26 86.84
N ASN A 73 -69.71 -34.74 85.96
CA ASN A 73 -69.30 -35.36 84.71
C ASN A 73 -68.89 -36.83 84.81
N GLU A 74 -68.12 -37.27 85.82
CA GLU A 74 -67.69 -38.67 85.93
C GLU A 74 -68.87 -39.65 86.05
N VAL A 75 -69.81 -39.38 86.98
CA VAL A 75 -70.94 -40.28 87.27
C VAL A 75 -71.91 -40.30 86.09
N ILE A 76 -72.25 -39.12 85.56
CA ILE A 76 -73.21 -39.00 84.45
C ILE A 76 -72.63 -39.56 83.16
N THR A 77 -71.34 -39.32 82.87
CA THR A 77 -70.68 -39.85 81.69
C THR A 77 -70.58 -41.38 81.75
N ARG A 78 -70.25 -41.97 82.92
CA ARG A 78 -70.23 -43.43 83.11
C ARG A 78 -71.59 -44.04 82.79
N LEU A 79 -72.64 -43.53 83.42
CA LEU A 79 -74.02 -43.99 83.22
C LEU A 79 -74.44 -43.94 81.73
N LEU A 80 -74.10 -42.86 81.03
CA LEU A 80 -74.43 -42.69 79.62
C LEU A 80 -73.60 -43.58 78.70
N LEU A 81 -72.31 -43.79 79.00
CA LEU A 81 -71.43 -44.71 78.26
C LEU A 81 -71.94 -46.15 78.35
N ASP A 82 -72.29 -46.60 79.56
CA ASP A 82 -72.75 -47.97 79.81
C ASP A 82 -74.05 -48.30 79.06
N ARG A 83 -74.97 -47.34 78.96
CA ARG A 83 -76.32 -47.61 78.41
C ARG A 83 -76.53 -47.19 76.96
N ILE A 84 -76.06 -46.01 76.55
CA ILE A 84 -76.44 -45.42 75.26
C ILE A 84 -75.23 -45.16 74.36
N LEU A 85 -74.16 -44.56 74.90
CA LEU A 85 -73.11 -43.96 74.08
C LEU A 85 -72.10 -44.98 73.53
N TYR A 86 -72.00 -46.20 74.08
CA TYR A 86 -71.01 -47.20 73.63
C TYR A 86 -71.05 -47.49 72.12
N ARG A 87 -72.22 -47.40 71.48
CA ARG A 87 -72.38 -47.65 70.03
C ARG A 87 -71.88 -46.49 69.17
N THR A 88 -72.04 -45.26 69.67
CA THR A 88 -71.79 -44.03 68.90
C THR A 88 -70.53 -43.29 69.34
N LEU A 89 -69.83 -43.79 70.36
CA LEU A 89 -68.68 -43.16 70.99
C LEU A 89 -67.62 -42.75 69.96
N ASN A 90 -67.26 -43.69 69.07
CA ASN A 90 -66.23 -43.52 68.04
C ASN A 90 -66.80 -43.07 66.68
N SER A 91 -68.05 -42.61 66.63
CA SER A 91 -68.59 -42.03 65.39
C SER A 91 -67.84 -40.75 65.01
N HIS A 92 -67.64 -40.51 63.71
CA HIS A 92 -67.03 -39.27 63.21
C HIS A 92 -67.88 -38.03 63.51
N GLU A 93 -69.20 -38.22 63.63
CA GLU A 93 -70.12 -37.15 64.04
C GLU A 93 -69.93 -36.75 65.50
N ASN A 94 -69.38 -37.64 66.32
CA ASN A 94 -69.12 -37.44 67.74
C ASN A 94 -67.81 -36.66 67.99
N THR A 95 -67.60 -35.62 67.20
CA THR A 95 -66.47 -34.70 67.26
C THR A 95 -66.96 -33.31 67.64
N TYR A 96 -66.26 -32.68 68.59
CA TYR A 96 -66.47 -31.29 68.94
C TYR A 96 -65.60 -30.41 68.04
N GLN A 97 -66.17 -29.33 67.51
CA GLN A 97 -65.45 -28.39 66.68
C GLN A 97 -65.31 -27.05 67.41
N GLN A 98 -64.08 -26.58 67.58
CA GLN A 98 -63.75 -25.25 68.08
C GLN A 98 -62.95 -24.50 67.03
N GLY A 99 -63.61 -23.59 66.31
CA GLY A 99 -63.02 -22.93 65.15
C GLY A 99 -62.62 -23.94 64.07
N ASN A 100 -61.32 -24.08 63.85
CA ASN A 100 -60.75 -24.97 62.84
C ASN A 100 -60.27 -26.31 63.40
N LEU A 101 -60.42 -26.56 64.70
CA LEU A 101 -59.92 -27.77 65.36
C LEU A 101 -61.08 -28.69 65.72
N HIS A 102 -60.87 -29.98 65.53
CA HIS A 102 -61.79 -31.06 65.84
C HIS A 102 -61.22 -31.91 66.97
N TYR A 103 -62.07 -32.27 67.93
CA TYR A 103 -61.70 -32.97 69.15
C TYR A 103 -62.60 -34.19 69.37
N SER A 104 -62.00 -35.35 69.62
CA SER A 104 -62.68 -36.49 70.25
C SER A 104 -62.97 -36.20 71.73
N PRO A 105 -63.84 -36.98 72.39
CA PRO A 105 -64.09 -36.85 73.83
C PRO A 105 -62.81 -36.92 74.68
N THR A 106 -61.89 -37.83 74.38
CA THR A 106 -60.60 -37.96 75.08
C THR A 106 -59.72 -36.74 74.88
N MET A 107 -59.64 -36.23 73.65
CA MET A 107 -58.84 -35.05 73.32
C MET A 107 -59.47 -33.77 73.87
N TYR A 108 -60.79 -33.69 73.97
CA TYR A 108 -61.51 -32.58 74.60
C TYR A 108 -61.12 -32.39 76.07
N VAL A 109 -61.01 -33.50 76.80
CA VAL A 109 -60.55 -33.49 78.21
C VAL A 109 -59.05 -33.24 78.28
N THR A 110 -58.24 -33.93 77.46
CA THR A 110 -56.77 -33.79 77.45
C THR A 110 -56.32 -32.37 77.11
N LYS A 111 -57.05 -31.66 76.23
CA LYS A 111 -56.77 -30.27 75.85
C LYS A 111 -57.34 -29.24 76.83
N GLY A 112 -57.98 -29.68 77.91
CA GLY A 112 -58.50 -28.80 78.96
C GLY A 112 -59.64 -27.89 78.50
N ILE A 113 -60.44 -28.32 77.51
CA ILE A 113 -61.59 -27.54 77.03
C ILE A 113 -62.78 -27.69 77.98
N ILE A 114 -62.84 -28.82 78.66
CA ILE A 114 -63.80 -29.13 79.73
C ILE A 114 -63.60 -28.18 80.93
N SER A 115 -64.70 -27.77 81.56
CA SER A 115 -64.66 -26.89 82.74
C SER A 115 -63.98 -27.54 83.96
N ASN A 116 -64.20 -28.84 84.18
CA ASN A 116 -63.70 -29.60 85.33
C ASN A 116 -62.90 -30.83 84.85
N PRO A 117 -61.61 -30.68 84.51
CA PRO A 117 -60.79 -31.81 84.07
C PRO A 117 -60.55 -32.78 85.23
N SER A 118 -60.75 -34.07 84.98
CA SER A 118 -60.45 -35.15 85.93
C SER A 118 -59.77 -36.30 85.18
N GLU A 119 -58.68 -36.83 85.75
CA GLU A 119 -57.97 -37.97 85.20
C GLU A 119 -58.86 -39.23 85.17
N ALA A 120 -59.75 -39.39 86.16
CA ALA A 120 -60.70 -40.50 86.22
C ALA A 120 -61.64 -40.55 85.00
N ILE A 121 -61.97 -39.39 84.41
CA ILE A 121 -62.80 -39.33 83.19
C ILE A 121 -62.00 -39.78 81.97
N LEU A 122 -60.72 -39.41 81.88
CA LEU A 122 -59.84 -39.89 80.81
C LEU A 122 -59.68 -41.41 80.88
N GLU A 123 -59.46 -41.96 82.08
CA GLU A 123 -59.38 -43.40 82.30
C GLU A 123 -60.69 -44.10 81.94
N LEU A 124 -61.84 -43.53 82.34
CA LEU A 124 -63.17 -44.02 81.97
C LEU A 124 -63.36 -44.07 80.46
N LEU A 125 -63.08 -42.97 79.74
CA LEU A 125 -63.22 -42.91 78.29
C LEU A 125 -62.31 -43.94 77.59
N LYS A 126 -61.08 -44.12 78.08
CA LYS A 126 -60.15 -45.13 77.56
C LYS A 126 -60.61 -46.55 77.85
N ALA A 127 -61.17 -46.81 79.03
CA ALA A 127 -61.73 -48.11 79.40
C ALA A 127 -62.90 -48.52 78.48
N HIS A 128 -63.68 -47.55 78.01
CA HIS A 128 -64.73 -47.77 77.00
C HIS A 128 -64.24 -47.76 75.54
N GLY A 129 -62.93 -47.71 75.31
CA GLY A 129 -62.34 -47.78 73.97
C GLY A 129 -62.54 -46.53 73.11
N CYS A 130 -62.63 -45.35 73.72
CA CYS A 130 -62.70 -44.10 72.98
C CYS A 130 -61.40 -43.85 72.20
N GLU A 131 -61.51 -43.58 70.90
CA GLU A 131 -60.37 -43.27 70.05
C GLU A 131 -59.96 -41.79 70.14
N ASP A 132 -58.65 -41.55 70.19
CA ASP A 132 -58.11 -40.20 70.16
C ASP A 132 -58.19 -39.61 68.74
N ARG A 133 -58.92 -38.51 68.60
CA ARG A 133 -58.99 -37.72 67.37
C ARG A 133 -58.74 -36.25 67.69
N PHE A 134 -57.71 -35.69 67.09
CA PHE A 134 -57.39 -34.29 67.17
C PHE A 134 -56.79 -33.86 65.84
N TYR A 135 -57.50 -33.01 65.10
CA TYR A 135 -57.06 -32.58 63.77
C TYR A 135 -57.65 -31.21 63.45
N ALA A 136 -57.03 -30.51 62.51
CA ALA A 136 -57.57 -29.29 61.93
C ALA A 136 -58.46 -29.61 60.72
N THR A 137 -59.44 -28.75 60.45
CA THR A 137 -60.27 -28.80 59.23
C THR A 137 -59.38 -28.88 57.98
N ILE A 138 -59.91 -29.48 56.90
CA ILE A 138 -59.24 -29.53 55.61
C ILE A 138 -58.75 -28.13 55.19
N GLU A 139 -57.64 -28.09 54.45
CA GLU A 139 -56.90 -26.87 54.05
C GLU A 139 -56.09 -26.17 55.14
N GLN A 140 -56.37 -26.43 56.42
CA GLN A 140 -55.62 -25.82 57.52
C GLN A 140 -54.34 -26.60 57.84
N ILE A 141 -53.39 -25.93 58.50
CA ILE A 141 -52.17 -26.59 58.99
C ILE A 141 -52.54 -27.50 60.15
N GLN A 142 -52.25 -28.79 60.01
CA GLN A 142 -52.50 -29.75 61.07
C GLN A 142 -51.60 -29.46 62.29
N PRO A 143 -52.14 -29.59 63.51
CA PRO A 143 -51.33 -29.43 64.72
C PRO A 143 -50.23 -30.51 64.79
N PRO A 144 -49.11 -30.24 65.50
CA PRO A 144 -47.97 -31.16 65.55
C PRO A 144 -48.30 -32.50 66.21
N ASP A 145 -49.29 -32.50 67.11
CA ASP A 145 -49.81 -33.67 67.81
C ASP A 145 -51.16 -34.14 67.26
N ALA A 146 -51.42 -33.89 65.97
CA ALA A 146 -52.62 -34.38 65.31
C ALA A 146 -52.68 -35.93 65.36
N VAL A 147 -53.83 -36.47 65.76
CA VAL A 147 -54.10 -37.90 65.90
C VAL A 147 -55.48 -38.25 65.34
N GLY A 148 -55.66 -39.49 64.88
CA GLY A 148 -56.97 -39.96 64.38
C GLY A 148 -57.52 -39.16 63.20
N LEU A 149 -56.66 -38.75 62.26
CA LEU A 149 -57.06 -37.98 61.08
C LEU A 149 -58.03 -38.80 60.20
N PRO A 150 -59.16 -38.22 59.77
CA PRO A 150 -59.98 -38.79 58.70
C PRO A 150 -59.16 -39.04 57.43
N GLU A 151 -59.52 -40.08 56.67
CA GLU A 151 -58.80 -40.50 55.47
C GLU A 151 -58.62 -39.36 54.45
N GLU A 152 -59.67 -38.58 54.23
CA GLU A 152 -59.66 -37.41 53.34
C GLU A 152 -58.61 -36.36 53.74
N ILE A 153 -58.48 -36.08 55.04
CA ILE A 153 -57.51 -35.09 55.57
C ILE A 153 -56.10 -35.68 55.54
N ARG A 154 -55.96 -36.98 55.82
CA ARG A 154 -54.67 -37.69 55.76
C ARG A 154 -54.09 -37.66 54.35
N ASP A 155 -54.91 -37.90 53.34
CA ASP A 155 -54.49 -37.86 51.94
C ASP A 155 -54.17 -36.44 51.50
N TYR A 156 -54.99 -35.46 51.88
CA TYR A 156 -54.70 -34.04 51.62
C TYR A 156 -53.35 -33.58 52.21
N GLU A 157 -53.05 -33.94 53.47
CA GLU A 157 -51.78 -33.61 54.11
C GLU A 157 -50.60 -34.33 53.47
N ARG A 158 -50.77 -35.59 53.07
CA ARG A 158 -49.76 -36.33 52.33
C ARG A 158 -49.44 -35.65 51.00
N ASP A 159 -50.45 -35.22 50.27
CA ASP A 159 -50.28 -34.52 48.99
C ASP A 159 -49.70 -33.11 49.17
N ARG A 160 -50.11 -32.39 50.22
CA ARG A 160 -49.51 -31.11 50.60
C ARG A 160 -48.02 -31.26 50.88
N ARG A 161 -47.62 -32.22 51.73
CA ARG A 161 -46.22 -32.50 52.04
C ARG A 161 -45.44 -32.96 50.81
N ALA A 162 -46.06 -33.71 49.91
CA ALA A 162 -45.44 -34.10 48.65
C ALA A 162 -45.15 -32.88 47.75
N ARG A 163 -46.12 -31.97 47.60
CA ARG A 163 -45.95 -30.71 46.86
C ARG A 163 -44.87 -29.81 47.48
N GLU A 164 -44.86 -29.68 48.80
CA GLU A 164 -43.84 -28.89 49.51
C GLU A 164 -42.44 -29.44 49.29
N ARG A 165 -42.27 -30.77 49.35
CA ARG A 165 -40.99 -31.43 49.02
C ARG A 165 -40.58 -31.19 47.56
N GLN A 166 -41.53 -31.27 46.63
CA GLN A 166 -41.25 -31.01 45.22
C GLN A 166 -40.81 -29.56 44.98
N ASN A 167 -41.52 -28.60 45.57
CA ASN A 167 -41.15 -27.18 45.48
C ASN A 167 -39.75 -26.93 46.04
N ARG A 168 -39.44 -27.52 47.20
CA ARG A 168 -38.10 -27.43 47.79
C ARG A 168 -37.01 -27.98 46.88
N LEU A 169 -37.24 -29.12 46.23
CA LEU A 169 -36.29 -29.67 45.26
C LEU A 169 -36.10 -28.74 44.06
N VAL A 170 -37.17 -28.15 43.54
CA VAL A 170 -37.11 -27.18 42.43
C VAL A 170 -36.35 -25.91 42.85
N GLU A 171 -36.56 -25.42 44.07
CA GLU A 171 -35.83 -24.27 44.62
C GLU A 171 -34.33 -24.58 44.81
N GLU A 172 -33.99 -25.76 45.34
CA GLU A 172 -32.62 -26.22 45.49
C GLU A 172 -31.92 -26.38 44.12
N ASP A 173 -32.60 -26.96 43.13
CA ASP A 173 -32.10 -27.07 41.76
C ASP A 173 -31.92 -25.69 41.11
N HIS A 174 -32.88 -24.78 41.28
CA HIS A 174 -32.77 -23.43 40.77
C HIS A 174 -31.58 -22.68 41.41
N ALA A 175 -31.42 -22.76 42.73
CA ALA A 175 -30.27 -22.19 43.42
C ALA A 175 -28.93 -22.77 42.91
N ASN A 176 -28.89 -24.08 42.65
CA ASN A 176 -27.73 -24.75 42.05
C ASN A 176 -27.45 -24.26 40.62
N THR A 177 -28.47 -24.03 39.80
CA THR A 177 -28.30 -23.48 38.44
C THR A 177 -27.71 -22.07 38.47
N ILE A 178 -28.27 -21.17 39.29
CA ILE A 178 -27.75 -19.80 39.48
C ILE A 178 -26.29 -19.84 39.94
N ARG A 179 -25.96 -20.72 40.88
CA ARG A 179 -24.59 -20.89 41.35
C ARG A 179 -23.64 -21.29 40.22
N ARG A 180 -24.01 -22.30 39.42
CA ARG A 180 -23.21 -22.75 38.27
C ARG A 180 -23.04 -21.67 37.22
N GLU A 181 -24.09 -20.90 36.93
CA GLU A 181 -24.03 -19.78 35.98
C GLU A 181 -23.13 -18.66 36.48
N ARG A 182 -23.20 -18.33 37.78
CA ARG A 182 -22.32 -17.35 38.41
C ARG A 182 -20.86 -17.80 38.36
N GLU A 183 -20.57 -19.05 38.68
CA GLU A 183 -19.22 -19.63 38.58
C GLU A 183 -18.70 -19.58 37.14
N LYS A 184 -19.54 -19.90 36.15
CA LYS A 184 -19.20 -19.76 34.72
C LYS A 184 -18.93 -18.30 34.32
N ALA A 185 -19.75 -17.35 34.77
CA ALA A 185 -19.57 -15.93 34.46
C ALA A 185 -18.26 -15.38 35.04
N ILE A 186 -17.93 -15.77 36.27
CA ILE A 186 -16.65 -15.40 36.91
C ILE A 186 -15.48 -15.98 36.12
N ALA A 187 -15.54 -17.26 35.72
CA ALA A 187 -14.49 -17.88 34.92
C ALA A 187 -14.32 -17.21 33.55
N LEU A 188 -15.42 -16.83 32.88
CA LEU A 188 -15.37 -16.11 31.61
C LEU A 188 -14.76 -14.70 31.76
N ALA A 189 -15.12 -13.97 32.82
CA ALA A 189 -14.53 -12.66 33.11
C ALA A 189 -13.01 -12.77 33.34
N GLN A 190 -12.56 -13.77 34.10
CA GLN A 190 -11.14 -14.02 34.31
C GLN A 190 -10.40 -14.32 32.99
N LEU A 191 -10.99 -15.12 32.10
CA LEU A 191 -10.41 -15.41 30.79
C LEU A 191 -10.32 -14.16 29.90
N GLU A 192 -11.31 -13.27 29.98
CA GLU A 192 -11.31 -12.00 29.26
C GLU A 192 -10.24 -11.05 29.79
N ASP A 193 -10.12 -10.94 31.11
CA ASP A 193 -9.06 -10.16 31.78
C ASP A 193 -7.66 -10.69 31.41
N ASP A 194 -7.47 -12.01 31.45
CA ASP A 194 -6.21 -12.66 31.05
C ASP A 194 -5.89 -12.38 29.58
N LYS A 195 -6.89 -12.45 28.70
CA LYS A 195 -6.72 -12.16 27.27
C LYS A 195 -6.37 -10.68 27.06
N HIS A 196 -7.02 -9.78 27.78
CA HIS A 196 -6.72 -8.36 27.74
C HIS A 196 -5.29 -8.09 28.21
N HIS A 197 -4.88 -8.69 29.33
CA HIS A 197 -3.53 -8.55 29.88
C HIS A 197 -2.47 -9.06 28.91
N ARG A 198 -2.68 -10.25 28.31
CA ARG A 198 -1.79 -10.78 27.25
C ARG A 198 -1.71 -9.85 26.05
N THR A 199 -2.83 -9.23 25.65
CA THR A 199 -2.85 -8.29 24.52
C THR A 199 -2.05 -7.03 24.83
N ILE A 200 -2.14 -6.51 26.07
CA ILE A 200 -1.32 -5.38 26.53
C ILE A 200 0.17 -5.76 26.51
N GLN A 201 0.53 -6.89 27.12
CA GLN A 201 1.92 -7.37 27.15
C GLN A 201 2.51 -7.50 25.74
N GLN A 202 1.77 -8.11 24.81
CA GLN A 202 2.21 -8.23 23.41
C GLN A 202 2.43 -6.86 22.75
N ARG A 203 1.54 -5.88 23.00
CA ARG A 203 1.71 -4.52 22.47
C ARG A 203 2.94 -3.83 23.05
N GLU A 204 3.19 -4.01 24.34
CA GLU A 204 4.38 -3.48 25.02
C GLU A 204 5.66 -4.11 24.46
N ASP A 205 5.69 -5.44 24.29
CA ASP A 205 6.81 -6.16 23.70
C ASP A 205 7.11 -5.69 22.27
N ILE A 206 6.09 -5.56 21.43
CA ILE A 206 6.24 -5.02 20.07
C ILE A 206 6.76 -3.58 20.11
N ALA A 207 6.26 -2.74 21.03
CA ALA A 207 6.74 -1.38 21.19
C ALA A 207 8.21 -1.33 21.63
N LEU A 208 8.61 -2.20 22.56
CA LEU A 208 9.99 -2.34 23.02
C LEU A 208 10.91 -2.84 21.90
N GLN A 209 10.49 -3.85 21.14
CA GLN A 209 11.23 -4.33 19.96
C GLN A 209 11.40 -3.21 18.94
N LYS A 210 10.33 -2.46 18.61
CA LYS A 210 10.41 -1.31 17.71
C LYS A 210 11.37 -0.23 18.22
N ARG A 211 11.40 0.04 19.53
CA ARG A 211 12.36 0.99 20.13
C ARG A 211 13.80 0.47 19.99
N ARG A 212 14.04 -0.81 20.24
CA ARG A 212 15.37 -1.44 20.04
C ARG A 212 15.81 -1.37 18.58
N HIS A 213 14.93 -1.71 17.65
CA HIS A 213 15.20 -1.62 16.21
C HIS A 213 15.51 -0.19 15.78
N ARG A 214 14.71 0.80 16.18
CA ARG A 214 15.01 2.21 15.90
C ARG A 214 16.36 2.65 16.46
N GLY A 215 16.74 2.16 17.65
CA GLY A 215 18.06 2.42 18.24
C GLY A 215 19.20 1.82 17.41
N LEU A 216 19.04 0.56 16.95
CA LEU A 216 20.00 -0.10 16.06
C LEU A 216 20.08 0.59 14.70
N ASP A 217 18.95 0.91 14.08
CA ASP A 217 18.89 1.62 12.79
C ASP A 217 19.57 2.98 12.92
N HIS A 218 19.31 3.73 13.99
CA HIS A 218 19.95 5.02 14.24
C HIS A 218 21.47 4.86 14.41
N HIS A 219 21.92 3.86 15.16
CA HIS A 219 23.34 3.56 15.31
C HIS A 219 24.00 3.21 13.97
N GLN A 220 23.37 2.37 13.16
CA GLN A 220 23.83 2.02 11.83
C GLN A 220 23.88 3.25 10.91
N THR A 221 22.90 4.15 11.01
CA THR A 221 22.87 5.40 10.24
C THR A 221 24.04 6.31 10.63
N ILE A 222 24.34 6.42 11.92
CA ILE A 222 25.51 7.17 12.42
C ILE A 222 26.80 6.56 11.89
N GLN A 223 26.95 5.22 11.94
CA GLN A 223 28.14 4.53 11.42
C GLN A 223 28.31 4.78 9.92
N MET A 224 27.26 4.59 9.11
CA MET A 224 27.32 4.84 7.67
C MET A 224 27.63 6.31 7.35
N SER A 225 27.10 7.25 8.13
CA SER A 225 27.41 8.68 7.98
C SER A 225 28.88 8.96 8.30
N ALA A 226 29.42 8.36 9.35
CA ALA A 226 30.84 8.47 9.72
C ALA A 226 31.76 7.85 8.65
N GLU A 227 31.42 6.67 8.12
CA GLU A 227 32.13 6.02 7.02
C GLU A 227 32.09 6.87 5.74
N LYS A 228 30.92 7.41 5.40
CA LYS A 228 30.78 8.33 4.26
C LYS A 228 31.65 9.56 4.43
N HIS A 229 31.64 10.19 5.62
CA HIS A 229 32.49 11.33 5.90
C HIS A 229 33.99 10.98 5.81
N HIS A 230 34.38 9.78 6.26
CA HIS A 230 35.73 9.27 6.12
C HIS A 230 36.13 9.09 4.65
N ASN A 231 35.27 8.46 3.85
CA ASN A 231 35.47 8.26 2.41
C ASN A 231 35.55 9.59 1.66
N ASP A 232 34.64 10.54 1.93
CA ASP A 232 34.68 11.87 1.34
C ASP A 232 35.98 12.61 1.68
N SER A 233 36.50 12.41 2.90
CA SER A 233 37.79 12.97 3.31
C SER A 233 38.96 12.33 2.56
N GLN A 234 38.96 11.01 2.35
CA GLN A 234 39.96 10.32 1.52
C GLN A 234 39.91 10.76 0.05
N ILE A 235 38.71 10.96 -0.50
CA ILE A 235 38.52 11.48 -1.87
C ILE A 235 39.05 12.91 -1.97
N LYS A 236 38.82 13.76 -0.96
CA LYS A 236 39.39 15.11 -0.91
C LYS A 236 40.91 15.11 -0.82
N LEU A 237 41.50 14.19 -0.03
CA LEU A 237 42.95 14.06 0.06
C LEU A 237 43.56 13.58 -1.28
N SER A 238 43.02 12.51 -1.86
CA SER A 238 43.49 11.99 -3.15
C SER A 238 43.31 13.01 -4.29
N SER A 239 42.18 13.72 -4.34
CA SER A 239 41.99 14.80 -5.31
C SER A 239 42.97 15.95 -5.10
N ALA A 240 43.27 16.35 -3.86
CA ALA A 240 44.31 17.35 -3.58
C ALA A 240 45.70 16.89 -4.06
N THR A 241 46.05 15.62 -3.88
CA THR A 241 47.30 15.03 -4.39
C THR A 241 47.36 15.08 -5.92
N VAL A 242 46.28 14.69 -6.61
CA VAL A 242 46.20 14.77 -8.08
C VAL A 242 46.32 16.22 -8.56
N HIS A 243 45.60 17.16 -7.94
CA HIS A 243 45.69 18.59 -8.30
C HIS A 243 47.09 19.16 -8.07
N SER A 244 47.78 18.74 -7.01
CA SER A 244 49.19 19.08 -6.78
C SER A 244 50.08 18.55 -7.90
N SER A 245 49.91 17.29 -8.30
CA SER A 245 50.70 16.69 -9.39
C SER A 245 50.49 17.39 -10.75
N ILE A 246 49.24 17.76 -11.08
CA ILE A 246 48.92 18.51 -12.30
C ILE A 246 49.55 19.91 -12.25
N ARG A 247 49.54 20.56 -11.09
CA ARG A 247 50.18 21.88 -10.92
C ARG A 247 51.69 21.80 -11.13
N TRP A 248 52.34 20.76 -10.60
CA TRP A 248 53.76 20.49 -10.82
C TRP A 248 54.08 20.23 -12.30
N GLN A 249 53.26 19.44 -13.00
CA GLN A 249 53.41 19.21 -14.45
C GLN A 249 53.29 20.51 -15.25
N ARG A 250 52.26 21.33 -14.99
CA ARG A 250 52.09 22.63 -15.67
C ARG A 250 53.28 23.56 -15.48
N HIS A 251 53.83 23.61 -14.26
CA HIS A 251 55.03 24.40 -13.98
C HIS A 251 56.27 23.86 -14.71
N ALA A 252 56.41 22.55 -14.85
CA ALA A 252 57.47 21.93 -15.64
C ALA A 252 57.33 22.23 -17.15
N ASP A 253 56.11 22.16 -17.67
CA ASP A 253 55.81 22.50 -19.08
C ASP A 253 56.09 23.98 -19.37
N GLU A 254 55.78 24.88 -18.43
CA GLU A 254 56.06 26.31 -18.55
C GLU A 254 57.57 26.60 -18.59
N GLN A 255 58.36 25.89 -17.78
CA GLN A 255 59.82 25.97 -17.83
C GLN A 255 60.37 25.44 -19.16
N ALA A 256 59.82 24.35 -19.70
CA ALA A 256 60.21 23.80 -21.00
C ALA A 256 59.89 24.77 -22.15
N MET A 257 58.71 25.41 -22.12
CA MET A 257 58.31 26.45 -23.07
C MET A 257 59.23 27.67 -23.03
N LEU A 258 59.66 28.11 -21.85
CA LEU A 258 60.62 29.21 -21.70
C LEU A 258 62.01 28.86 -22.26
N ALA A 259 62.46 27.63 -22.09
CA ALA A 259 63.70 27.14 -22.70
C ALA A 259 63.59 27.12 -24.24
N GLN A 260 62.50 26.57 -24.78
CA GLN A 260 62.23 26.53 -26.21
C GLN A 260 62.15 27.94 -26.83
N LYS A 261 61.58 28.91 -26.11
CA LYS A 261 61.53 30.31 -26.55
C LYS A 261 62.92 30.95 -26.61
N ARG A 262 63.81 30.66 -25.66
CA ARG A 262 65.21 31.13 -25.70
C ARG A 262 65.97 30.54 -26.90
N ASP A 263 65.78 29.27 -27.19
CA ASP A 263 66.43 28.60 -28.33
C ASP A 263 65.92 29.15 -29.66
N ALA A 264 64.61 29.44 -29.77
CA ALA A 264 64.03 30.10 -30.93
C ALA A 264 64.57 31.53 -31.14
N ASP A 265 64.74 32.31 -30.06
CA ASP A 265 65.33 33.66 -30.14
C ASP A 265 66.80 33.63 -30.57
N LEU A 266 67.58 32.65 -30.09
CA LEU A 266 68.97 32.44 -30.54
C LEU A 266 69.03 32.04 -32.02
N ALA A 267 68.14 31.14 -32.46
CA ALA A 267 68.03 30.76 -33.87
C ALA A 267 67.63 31.94 -34.76
N HIS A 268 66.69 32.79 -34.32
CA HIS A 268 66.29 33.99 -35.05
C HIS A 268 67.45 35.00 -35.20
N ARG A 269 68.27 35.18 -34.16
CA ARG A 269 69.47 36.05 -34.23
C ARG A 269 70.51 35.50 -35.19
N HIS A 270 70.75 34.19 -35.18
CA HIS A 270 71.64 33.54 -36.15
C HIS A 270 71.14 33.68 -37.58
N HIS A 271 69.83 33.52 -37.80
CA HIS A 271 69.23 33.65 -39.13
C HIS A 271 69.27 35.09 -39.65
N ALA A 272 68.98 36.08 -38.80
CA ALA A 272 69.08 37.51 -39.15
C ALA A 272 70.52 37.95 -39.47
N HIS A 273 71.52 37.42 -38.74
CA HIS A 273 72.93 37.68 -39.04
C HIS A 273 73.36 37.09 -40.39
N HIS A 274 72.91 35.88 -40.72
CA HIS A 274 73.17 35.28 -42.03
C HIS A 274 72.52 36.07 -43.18
N GLN A 275 71.25 36.47 -43.03
CA GLN A 275 70.57 37.31 -44.02
C GLN A 275 71.29 38.65 -44.25
N HIS A 276 71.87 39.25 -43.20
CA HIS A 276 72.63 40.50 -43.34
C HIS A 276 73.97 40.31 -44.07
N LEU A 277 74.60 39.13 -43.98
CA LEU A 277 75.81 38.81 -44.75
C LEU A 277 75.49 38.58 -46.24
N ASP A 278 74.37 37.92 -46.53
CA ASP A 278 73.93 37.68 -47.91
C ASP A 278 73.51 38.99 -48.60
N GLN A 279 72.81 39.89 -47.90
CA GLN A 279 72.50 41.23 -48.41
C GLN A 279 73.75 42.08 -48.73
N ARG A 280 74.86 41.89 -48.00
CA ARG A 280 76.14 42.56 -48.33
C ARG A 280 76.80 41.97 -49.57
N ARG A 281 76.68 40.66 -49.80
CA ARG A 281 77.19 40.00 -51.01
C ARG A 281 76.40 40.45 -52.25
N ASP A 282 75.06 40.50 -52.14
CA ASP A 282 74.19 40.92 -53.23
C ASP A 282 74.36 42.40 -53.58
N LYS A 283 74.60 43.27 -52.58
CA LYS A 283 74.86 44.69 -52.80
C LYS A 283 76.19 44.94 -53.53
N VAL A 284 77.24 44.18 -53.21
CA VAL A 284 78.53 44.28 -53.92
C VAL A 284 78.41 43.75 -55.36
N ALA A 285 77.65 42.68 -55.58
CA ALA A 285 77.38 42.14 -56.92
C ALA A 285 76.60 43.12 -57.81
N LEU A 286 75.57 43.79 -57.26
CA LEU A 286 74.82 44.84 -57.96
C LEU A 286 75.68 46.09 -58.26
N GLU A 287 76.60 46.46 -57.36
CA GLU A 287 77.51 47.59 -57.59
C GLU A 287 78.57 47.29 -58.67
N THR A 288 79.00 46.04 -58.83
CA THR A 288 79.85 45.62 -59.97
C THR A 288 79.07 45.61 -61.27
N GLU A 289 77.85 45.07 -61.28
CA GLU A 289 77.02 44.99 -62.49
C GLU A 289 76.59 46.38 -62.99
N THR A 290 76.31 47.31 -62.07
CA THR A 290 76.00 48.71 -62.44
C THR A 290 77.22 49.50 -62.95
N LYS A 291 78.45 49.16 -62.54
CA LYS A 291 79.68 49.74 -63.11
C LYS A 291 79.93 49.19 -64.51
N ASP A 292 79.70 47.89 -64.73
CA ASP A 292 79.86 47.24 -66.04
C ASP A 292 78.83 47.73 -67.06
N ILE A 293 77.58 47.96 -66.63
CA ILE A 293 76.53 48.56 -67.49
C ILE A 293 76.86 50.02 -67.84
N ARG A 294 77.44 50.81 -66.93
CA ARG A 294 77.88 52.20 -67.24
C ARG A 294 79.06 52.21 -68.21
N HIS A 295 80.01 51.28 -68.05
CA HIS A 295 81.14 51.12 -68.95
C HIS A 295 80.71 50.66 -70.36
N ALA A 296 79.73 49.75 -70.44
CA ALA A 296 79.12 49.32 -71.70
C ALA A 296 78.32 50.45 -72.39
N ARG A 297 77.58 51.27 -71.64
CA ARG A 297 76.85 52.44 -72.18
C ARG A 297 77.80 53.55 -72.69
N SER A 298 78.93 53.77 -72.01
CA SER A 298 79.99 54.68 -72.46
C SER A 298 80.61 54.23 -73.79
N LEU A 299 80.94 52.94 -73.92
CA LEU A 299 81.49 52.37 -75.15
C LEU A 299 80.48 52.33 -76.30
N ALA A 300 79.19 52.12 -76.02
CA ALA A 300 78.12 52.22 -77.01
C ALA A 300 77.93 53.67 -77.50
N HIS A 301 77.95 54.66 -76.59
CA HIS A 301 77.83 56.07 -76.96
C HIS A 301 79.02 56.56 -77.82
N LEU A 302 80.24 56.11 -77.52
CA LEU A 302 81.43 56.38 -78.34
C LEU A 302 81.36 55.76 -79.74
N ARG A 303 80.77 54.56 -79.87
CA ARG A 303 80.52 53.91 -81.16
C ARG A 303 79.44 54.62 -81.98
N ASP A 304 78.43 55.18 -81.33
CA ASP A 304 77.36 55.92 -82.01
C ASP A 304 77.81 57.33 -82.46
N VAL A 305 78.67 58.00 -81.69
CA VAL A 305 79.29 59.28 -82.11
C VAL A 305 80.25 59.07 -83.30
N GLN A 306 80.99 57.96 -83.34
CA GLN A 306 81.80 57.61 -84.51
C GLN A 306 80.95 57.27 -85.74
N ARG A 307 79.82 56.57 -85.57
CA ARG A 307 78.88 56.27 -86.68
C ARG A 307 78.25 57.53 -87.28
N GLN A 308 77.88 58.51 -86.45
CA GLN A 308 77.31 59.78 -86.92
C GLN A 308 78.35 60.66 -87.65
N GLN A 309 79.63 60.60 -87.28
CA GLN A 309 80.70 61.30 -88.01
C GLN A 309 81.02 60.66 -89.38
N TRP A 310 80.84 59.34 -89.52
CA TRP A 310 80.99 58.64 -90.80
C TRP A 310 79.81 58.90 -91.74
N GLN A 311 78.57 58.84 -91.25
CA GLN A 311 77.38 59.15 -92.06
C GLN A 311 77.34 60.62 -92.52
N GLY A 312 77.78 61.56 -91.68
CA GLY A 312 77.90 62.98 -92.08
C GLY A 312 79.01 63.28 -93.11
N ARG A 313 79.97 62.36 -93.32
CA ARG A 313 80.97 62.45 -94.40
C ARG A 313 80.48 61.77 -95.69
N GLU A 314 79.79 60.64 -95.58
CA GLU A 314 79.18 59.95 -96.73
C GLU A 314 78.05 60.77 -97.37
N ASP A 315 77.22 61.45 -96.58
CA ASP A 315 76.13 62.29 -97.11
C ASP A 315 76.64 63.55 -97.83
N ARG A 316 77.79 64.12 -97.42
CA ARG A 316 78.44 65.24 -98.13
C ARG A 316 79.10 64.81 -99.44
N ASN A 317 79.70 63.61 -99.45
CA ASN A 317 80.29 63.03 -100.67
C ASN A 317 79.20 62.59 -101.67
N ALA A 318 78.09 62.03 -101.19
CA ALA A 318 76.95 61.66 -102.02
C ALA A 318 76.27 62.89 -102.66
N GLN A 319 76.13 63.98 -101.91
CA GLN A 319 75.60 65.25 -102.44
C GLN A 319 76.53 65.88 -103.49
N GLN A 320 77.85 65.84 -103.30
CA GLN A 320 78.82 66.29 -104.32
C GLN A 320 78.78 65.44 -105.60
N LEU A 321 78.71 64.11 -105.48
CA LEU A 321 78.58 63.20 -106.61
C LEU A 321 77.26 63.34 -107.38
N THR A 322 76.16 63.70 -106.70
CA THR A 322 74.89 63.99 -107.37
C THR A 322 74.91 65.34 -108.11
N TYR A 323 75.60 66.35 -107.58
CA TYR A 323 75.74 67.65 -108.22
C TYR A 323 76.67 67.60 -109.44
N GLU A 324 77.76 66.83 -109.38
CA GLU A 324 78.67 66.61 -110.51
C GLU A 324 78.05 65.73 -111.61
N ASN A 325 77.29 64.68 -111.26
CA ASN A 325 76.54 63.89 -112.24
C ASN A 325 75.45 64.70 -112.96
N GLN A 326 74.70 65.55 -112.24
CA GLN A 326 73.67 66.40 -112.85
C GLN A 326 74.26 67.47 -113.77
N ARG A 327 75.42 68.04 -113.42
CA ARG A 327 76.17 68.97 -114.29
C ARG A 327 76.66 68.29 -115.57
N MET A 328 77.20 67.07 -115.48
CA MET A 328 77.63 66.27 -116.63
C MET A 328 76.47 65.91 -117.56
N ILE A 329 75.29 65.60 -117.01
CA ILE A 329 74.08 65.32 -117.81
C ILE A 329 73.62 66.57 -118.57
N GLN A 330 73.65 67.75 -117.94
CA GLN A 330 73.31 69.02 -118.60
C GLN A 330 74.32 69.41 -119.68
N GLU A 331 75.62 69.15 -119.49
CA GLU A 331 76.66 69.36 -120.51
C GLU A 331 76.51 68.38 -121.69
N TYR A 332 76.10 67.12 -121.43
CA TYR A 332 75.81 66.14 -122.48
C TYR A 332 74.56 66.51 -123.29
N GLU A 333 73.49 66.98 -122.66
CA GLU A 333 72.26 67.41 -123.35
C GLU A 333 72.48 68.67 -124.20
N ALA A 334 73.32 69.61 -123.74
CA ALA A 334 73.70 70.80 -124.51
C ALA A 334 74.54 70.44 -125.75
N LEU A 335 75.44 69.45 -125.65
CA LEU A 335 76.23 68.95 -126.79
C LEU A 335 75.39 68.16 -127.79
N TRP A 336 74.41 67.39 -127.31
CA TRP A 336 73.51 66.63 -128.18
C TRP A 336 72.58 67.53 -128.99
N LYS A 337 72.03 68.59 -128.37
CA LYS A 337 71.24 69.61 -129.09
C LYS A 337 72.07 70.39 -130.11
N ARG A 338 73.37 70.59 -129.88
CA ARG A 338 74.27 71.27 -130.83
C ARG A 338 74.62 70.40 -132.05
N LYS A 339 74.76 69.08 -131.86
CA LYS A 339 74.97 68.13 -132.97
C LYS A 339 73.73 67.90 -133.83
N GLN A 340 72.53 68.00 -133.25
CA GLN A 340 71.29 67.81 -134.01
C GLN A 340 71.00 68.99 -134.96
N VAL A 341 71.36 70.22 -134.57
CA VAL A 341 71.23 71.41 -135.44
C VAL A 341 72.28 71.45 -136.56
N GLU A 342 73.48 70.87 -136.36
CA GLU A 342 74.48 70.74 -137.44
C GLU A 342 74.20 69.61 -138.43
N ALA A 343 73.44 68.58 -138.02
CA ALA A 343 73.07 67.45 -138.87
C ALA A 343 71.97 67.82 -139.89
N GLU A 344 71.06 68.73 -139.56
CA GLU A 344 69.97 69.16 -140.45
C GLU A 344 70.41 70.23 -141.48
N GLY A 345 71.55 70.89 -141.27
CA GLY A 345 72.09 71.90 -142.21
C GLY A 345 72.94 71.35 -143.36
N ARG A 346 73.34 70.07 -143.34
CA ARG A 346 74.24 69.48 -144.34
C ARG A 346 73.59 68.47 -145.29
N THR A 347 72.28 68.22 -145.13
CA THR A 347 71.47 67.44 -146.08
C THR A 347 71.00 68.26 -147.29
N ALA A 348 71.35 69.55 -147.38
CA ALA A 348 71.14 70.39 -148.55
C ALA A 348 72.34 70.47 -149.52
N LYS A 349 73.48 69.82 -149.22
CA LYS A 349 74.74 70.08 -149.97
C LYS A 349 75.48 68.91 -150.58
N ALA A 350 74.91 67.71 -150.62
CA ALA A 350 75.56 66.58 -151.29
C ALA A 350 74.57 65.64 -151.99
N ALA A 351 73.47 66.19 -152.52
CA ALA A 351 72.58 65.55 -153.49
C ALA A 351 73.11 65.67 -154.95
N ALA A 352 74.36 66.08 -155.14
CA ALA A 352 74.99 66.18 -156.45
C ALA A 352 76.35 65.48 -156.44
N LYS A 353 76.41 64.38 -157.18
CA LYS A 353 77.60 63.87 -157.87
C LYS A 353 78.75 63.36 -156.98
N VAL A 354 79.11 62.08 -157.01
CA VAL A 354 78.77 61.01 -157.97
C VAL A 354 78.84 59.71 -157.19
N ALA A 355 77.65 59.18 -156.90
CA ALA A 355 77.31 58.43 -155.70
C ALA A 355 77.36 56.92 -155.92
N GLY A 356 78.08 56.22 -155.05
CA GLY A 356 78.48 54.84 -155.29
C GLY A 356 79.99 54.71 -155.20
N ALA A 357 80.56 53.54 -155.09
CA ALA A 357 79.96 52.24 -155.01
C ALA A 357 80.24 51.74 -153.58
N ARG A 358 79.26 51.21 -152.85
CA ARG A 358 78.50 50.00 -153.20
C ARG A 358 79.45 48.81 -153.27
N GLU A 359 79.84 48.34 -152.09
CA GLU A 359 80.12 46.94 -151.76
C GLU A 359 79.97 46.89 -150.23
N LYS A 360 78.76 46.74 -149.63
CA LYS A 360 77.72 45.69 -149.80
C LYS A 360 78.40 44.32 -149.79
N HIS A 361 78.30 43.48 -148.78
CA HIS A 361 77.13 42.89 -148.11
C HIS A 361 77.77 42.14 -146.90
N GLU A 362 77.18 41.92 -145.74
CA GLU A 362 75.84 41.43 -145.57
C GLU A 362 75.53 41.49 -144.08
N MET A 363 74.37 42.10 -143.80
CA MET A 363 73.63 41.86 -142.58
C MET A 363 73.34 40.38 -142.45
N LYS A 364 73.71 39.83 -141.30
CA LYS A 364 72.81 39.17 -140.35
C LYS A 364 73.71 38.59 -139.28
N MET A 365 73.07 38.01 -138.28
CA MET A 365 73.65 37.09 -137.33
C MET A 365 73.81 37.72 -135.95
N THR A 366 72.71 37.82 -135.23
CA THR A 366 72.04 36.72 -134.51
C THR A 366 72.76 36.44 -133.20
N GLU A 367 72.12 36.69 -132.06
CA GLU A 367 71.12 35.78 -131.47
C GLU A 367 71.81 34.62 -130.74
N LEU A 368 71.12 34.16 -129.70
CA LEU A 368 71.29 32.86 -129.04
C LEU A 368 72.37 32.86 -127.95
N ARG A 369 71.92 32.81 -126.70
CA ARG A 369 71.79 31.56 -125.90
C ARG A 369 73.20 31.12 -125.44
N THR A 370 73.42 30.62 -124.24
CA THR A 370 72.74 29.49 -123.61
C THR A 370 73.48 29.24 -122.30
N GLN A 371 72.73 28.87 -121.26
CA GLN A 371 72.97 27.72 -120.38
C GLN A 371 74.25 27.57 -119.54
N ARG A 372 73.99 26.92 -118.39
CA ARG A 372 74.86 26.24 -117.41
C ARG A 372 75.42 27.18 -116.34
N GLY A 373 75.27 26.90 -115.05
CA GLY A 373 74.81 25.73 -114.34
C GLY A 373 75.58 25.61 -113.02
N ASN A 374 75.15 24.67 -112.16
CA ASN A 374 75.99 23.94 -111.20
C ASN A 374 76.45 24.69 -109.91
N ILE A 375 76.53 24.11 -108.69
CA ILE A 375 76.20 22.79 -108.11
C ILE A 375 76.57 22.82 -106.58
N ILE A 376 75.95 21.97 -105.73
CA ILE A 376 76.35 21.44 -104.36
C ILE A 376 76.17 22.36 -103.12
N GLY A 377 75.64 21.92 -101.95
CA GLY A 377 75.16 20.62 -101.43
C GLY A 377 74.55 20.76 -100.01
N GLN A 378 73.50 19.99 -99.67
CA GLN A 378 73.46 18.80 -98.75
C GLN A 378 73.70 19.12 -97.26
N VAL A 379 72.86 18.75 -96.28
CA VAL A 379 72.30 17.43 -95.87
C VAL A 379 70.92 17.66 -95.16
N ASN A 380 69.80 17.01 -95.53
CA ASN A 380 69.33 15.65 -95.17
C ASN A 380 68.92 15.54 -93.66
N LEU A 381 67.85 14.91 -93.16
CA LEU A 381 66.73 14.04 -93.57
C LEU A 381 65.70 14.11 -92.40
N GLU A 382 64.38 14.09 -92.60
CA GLU A 382 63.54 12.87 -92.70
C GLU A 382 63.82 11.87 -91.54
N GLU A 383 62.87 11.39 -90.73
CA GLU A 383 61.66 10.67 -91.14
C GLU A 383 60.58 10.58 -90.03
N LEU A 384 59.32 10.82 -90.43
CA LEU A 384 58.08 10.12 -90.05
C LEU A 384 57.73 9.91 -88.55
N ARG A 385 56.74 10.61 -87.97
CA ARG A 385 55.29 10.34 -88.16
C ARG A 385 55.00 8.86 -88.44
N ARG A 386 54.61 8.07 -87.44
CA ARG A 386 53.35 7.27 -87.40
C ARG A 386 53.32 6.23 -86.27
N TRP A 387 52.09 5.89 -85.87
CA TRP A 387 51.61 4.84 -84.94
C TRP A 387 51.65 5.22 -83.45
N GLN A 388 50.55 5.61 -82.78
CA GLN A 388 49.19 5.03 -82.71
C GLN A 388 49.18 3.62 -82.11
N GLU A 389 48.58 3.57 -80.91
CA GLU A 389 47.92 2.44 -80.25
C GLU A 389 48.72 1.30 -79.59
N SER A 390 48.35 1.11 -78.32
CA SER A 390 48.25 -0.13 -77.57
C SER A 390 49.52 -0.94 -77.35
N GLU A 391 49.96 -0.95 -76.09
CA GLU A 391 50.09 -2.14 -75.25
C GLU A 391 50.49 -1.63 -73.86
N ARG A 392 49.71 -1.82 -72.79
CA ARG A 392 49.20 -3.02 -72.13
C ARG A 392 49.80 -3.01 -70.73
N MET A 393 48.97 -3.33 -69.74
CA MET A 393 49.35 -3.79 -68.40
C MET A 393 49.99 -2.70 -67.51
N GLY A 394 49.51 -2.41 -66.31
CA GLY A 394 48.49 -3.06 -65.51
C GLY A 394 48.57 -2.52 -64.10
N THR A 395 47.58 -2.92 -63.30
CA THR A 395 47.68 -3.21 -61.86
C THR A 395 48.19 -2.09 -60.93
N GLY A 396 47.45 -1.67 -59.90
CA GLY A 396 46.23 -2.23 -59.33
C GLY A 396 45.98 -1.72 -57.92
N MET A 397 44.85 -2.20 -57.38
CA MET A 397 44.47 -2.28 -55.96
C MET A 397 44.31 -0.97 -55.19
N GLY A 398 43.22 -0.74 -54.46
CA GLY A 398 42.09 -1.60 -54.12
C GLY A 398 41.51 -1.18 -52.76
N ASN A 399 40.17 -1.19 -52.69
CA ASN A 399 39.28 -1.47 -51.54
C ASN A 399 39.51 -0.74 -50.20
N GLY A 400 38.49 -0.26 -49.49
CA GLY A 400 37.05 -0.46 -49.61
C GLY A 400 36.43 -0.88 -48.25
N ARG A 401 35.21 -0.37 -48.00
CA ARG A 401 34.17 -0.89 -47.07
C ARG A 401 34.49 -0.78 -45.57
N GLY A 402 33.53 -0.67 -44.65
CA GLY A 402 32.07 -0.76 -44.69
C GLY A 402 31.58 -0.70 -43.23
N ARG A 403 30.49 0.02 -42.96
CA ARG A 403 29.15 -0.51 -42.68
C ARG A 403 28.91 -1.11 -41.28
N VAL A 404 27.95 -0.45 -40.60
CA VAL A 404 26.69 -1.00 -40.05
C VAL A 404 26.74 -1.70 -38.68
N GLY A 405 25.86 -1.21 -37.80
CA GLY A 405 25.57 -1.77 -36.50
C GLY A 405 24.45 -2.81 -36.46
N ARG A 406 24.09 -3.18 -35.23
CA ARG A 406 22.87 -3.86 -34.71
C ARG A 406 23.11 -3.94 -33.20
N LEU A 407 22.28 -3.46 -32.26
CA LEU A 407 20.87 -3.75 -31.92
C LEU A 407 20.58 -5.22 -31.57
N LEU A 408 19.81 -5.34 -30.49
CA LEU A 408 19.09 -6.49 -29.90
C LEU A 408 19.90 -7.26 -28.84
N ALA A 409 19.41 -7.43 -27.60
CA ALA A 409 18.13 -8.02 -27.18
C ALA A 409 18.05 -9.52 -27.48
#